data_AF-A0A2V9L1B8-F1
#
_entry.id   AF-A0A2V9L1B8-F1
#
_cell.length_a   1.000
_cell.length_b   1.000
_cell.length_c   1.000
_cell.angle_alpha   90.00
_cell.angle_beta   90.00
_cell.angle_gamma   90.00
#
_symmetry.space_group_name_H-M   'P 1'
#
loop_
_entity.id
_entity.type
_entity.pdbx_description
1 polymer ?
#
loop_
_entity_poly.entity_id
_entity_poly.type
_entity_poly.pdbx_seq_one_letter_code
_entity_poly.pdbx_strand_id
1 'polypeptide(L)'
;MKASFAGFPQEGTVFLRALRKNNRREWFQPRKQIYEEQVKAPMIELVSALNLEMMAFARDYVSDPKKAIFRIYRDTRFSADKSPYKTHSAAVFAKR
;
A
#
# COMPACT_ATOMS: atom_id res chain seq x y z
N MET A 1 12.09 17.95 -7.76
CA MET A 1 11.96 16.68 -8.52
C MET A 1 10.49 16.30 -8.53
N LYS A 2 9.87 16.15 -9.71
CA LYS A 2 8.52 15.55 -9.81
C LYS A 2 8.63 14.13 -9.24
N ALA A 3 7.89 13.80 -8.20
CA ALA A 3 7.70 12.40 -7.82
C ALA A 3 6.87 11.76 -8.95
N SER A 4 7.55 11.24 -9.98
CA SER A 4 6.88 10.56 -11.07
C SER A 4 6.60 9.13 -10.63
N PHE A 5 5.34 8.83 -10.35
CA PHE A 5 4.89 7.46 -10.20
C PHE A 5 5.06 6.73 -11.54
N ALA A 6 6.00 5.79 -11.60
CA ALA A 6 6.29 5.03 -12.83
C ALA A 6 5.40 3.80 -13.03
N GLY A 7 4.43 3.58 -12.13
CA GLY A 7 3.61 2.38 -12.09
C GLY A 7 4.00 1.42 -10.96
N PHE A 8 3.21 0.37 -10.78
CA PHE A 8 3.56 -0.72 -9.87
C PHE A 8 4.48 -1.72 -10.57
N PRO A 9 5.60 -2.12 -9.94
CA PRO A 9 6.48 -3.15 -10.51
C PRO A 9 5.76 -4.50 -10.57
N GLN A 10 6.15 -5.34 -11.53
CA GLN A 10 5.59 -6.67 -11.71
C GLN A 10 5.81 -7.54 -10.46
N GLU A 11 6.98 -7.40 -9.84
CA GLU A 11 7.43 -8.04 -8.62
C GLU A 11 6.46 -7.79 -7.46
N GLY A 12 5.92 -6.58 -7.34
CA GLY A 12 4.93 -6.23 -6.33
C GLY A 12 3.63 -7.02 -6.51
N THR A 13 3.16 -7.15 -7.75
CA THR A 13 1.95 -7.93 -8.06
C THR A 13 2.19 -9.43 -7.84
N VAL A 14 3.36 -9.94 -8.25
CA VAL A 14 3.77 -11.33 -8.01
C VAL A 14 3.85 -11.62 -6.51
N PHE A 15 4.42 -10.70 -5.73
CA PHE A 15 4.48 -10.80 -4.27
C PHE A 15 3.09 -10.93 -3.66
N LEU A 16 2.12 -10.08 -4.05
CA LEU A 16 0.76 -10.14 -3.50
C LEU A 16 0.03 -11.44 -3.88
N ARG A 17 0.27 -11.99 -5.08
CA ARG A 17 -0.25 -13.31 -5.48
C ARG A 17 0.39 -14.44 -4.65
N ALA A 18 1.70 -14.38 -4.41
CA ALA A 18 2.40 -15.36 -3.59
C ALA A 18 1.96 -15.29 -2.11
N LEU A 19 1.76 -14.08 -1.58
CA LEU A 19 1.24 -13.82 -0.24
C LEU A 19 -0.15 -14.42 -0.06
N ARG A 20 -1.03 -14.31 -1.07
CA ARG A 20 -2.36 -14.95 -1.02
C ARG A 20 -2.27 -16.46 -0.79
N LYS A 21 -1.30 -17.14 -1.41
CA LYS A 21 -1.09 -18.60 -1.25
C LYS A 21 -0.38 -18.95 0.06
N ASN A 22 0.39 -18.03 0.64
CA ASN A 22 1.27 -18.28 1.79
C ASN A 22 1.04 -17.26 2.92
N ASN A 23 -0.23 -16.97 3.24
CA ASN A 23 -0.59 -15.88 4.15
C ASN A 23 -0.35 -16.26 5.62
N ARG A 24 0.91 -16.34 6.02
CA ARG A 24 1.39 -16.68 7.35
C ARG A 24 2.65 -15.89 7.70
N ARG A 25 2.87 -15.65 8.99
CA ARG A 25 3.92 -14.76 9.48
C ARG A 25 5.31 -15.26 9.10
N GLU A 26 5.55 -16.57 9.19
CA GLU A 26 6.85 -17.19 8.91
C GLU A 26 7.25 -17.02 7.44
N TRP A 27 6.27 -16.96 6.53
CA TRP A 27 6.53 -16.72 5.12
C TRP A 27 6.78 -15.22 4.83
N PHE A 28 6.03 -14.34 5.48
CA PHE A 28 6.10 -12.89 5.26
C PHE A 28 7.38 -12.26 5.82
N GLN A 29 7.77 -12.58 7.05
CA GLN A 29 8.91 -11.92 7.72
C GLN A 29 10.20 -11.88 6.89
N PRO A 30 10.70 -13.00 6.34
CA PRO A 30 11.91 -12.97 5.50
C PRO A 30 11.72 -12.25 4.16
N ARG A 31 10.48 -11.95 3.77
CA ARG A 31 10.13 -11.26 2.50
C ARG A 31 9.58 -9.85 2.73
N LYS A 32 9.64 -9.36 3.96
CA LYS A 32 9.09 -8.04 4.33
C LYS A 32 9.73 -6.92 3.51
N GLN A 33 11.03 -7.03 3.22
CA GLN A 33 11.73 -6.04 2.39
C GLN A 33 11.14 -5.94 0.98
N ILE A 34 10.79 -7.07 0.36
CA ILE A 34 10.11 -7.08 -0.96
C ILE A 34 8.78 -6.33 -0.88
N TYR A 35 8.01 -6.49 0.20
CA TYR A 35 6.78 -5.71 0.38
C TYR A 35 7.04 -4.21 0.50
N GLU A 36 8.02 -3.81 1.33
CA GLU A 36 8.34 -2.39 1.56
C GLU A 36 8.81 -1.72 0.26
N GLU A 37 9.64 -2.40 -0.54
CA GLU A 37 10.21 -1.86 -1.77
C GLU A 37 9.28 -1.95 -2.97
N GLN A 38 8.59 -3.08 -3.16
CA GLN A 38 7.88 -3.37 -4.41
C GLN A 38 6.38 -3.09 -4.34
N VAL A 39 5.83 -2.84 -3.13
CA VAL A 39 4.40 -2.53 -2.95
C VAL A 39 4.22 -1.20 -2.25
N LYS A 40 4.87 -1.00 -1.10
CA LYS A 40 4.64 0.19 -0.28
C LYS A 40 5.31 1.43 -0.86
N ALA A 41 6.56 1.36 -1.31
CA ALA A 41 7.25 2.50 -1.90
C ALA A 41 6.54 3.03 -3.18
N PRO A 42 6.16 2.19 -4.16
CA PRO A 42 5.37 2.64 -5.31
C PRO A 42 4.01 3.23 -4.92
N MET A 43 3.38 2.73 -3.85
CA MET A 43 2.14 3.32 -3.34
C MET A 43 2.37 4.71 -2.74
N ILE A 44 3.50 4.94 -2.05
CA ILE A 44 3.89 6.26 -1.56
C ILE A 44 4.11 7.23 -2.73
N GLU A 45 4.76 6.77 -3.79
CA GLU A 45 4.96 7.57 -5.00
C GLU A 45 3.63 7.93 -5.67
N LEU A 46 2.73 6.96 -5.84
CA LEU A 46 1.39 7.19 -6.39
C LEU A 46 0.64 8.24 -5.58
N VAL A 47 0.58 8.09 -4.25
CA VAL A 47 -0.10 9.05 -3.37
C VAL A 47 0.55 10.42 -3.43
N SER A 48 1.88 10.50 -3.52
CA SER A 48 2.60 11.76 -3.65
C SER A 48 2.30 12.47 -4.96
N ALA A 49 2.23 11.73 -6.07
CA ALA A 49 1.85 12.26 -7.37
C ALA A 49 0.40 12.77 -7.36
N LEU A 50 -0.54 12.00 -6.80
CA LEU A 50 -1.94 12.41 -6.67
C LEU A 50 -2.09 13.66 -5.80
N ASN A 51 -1.36 13.74 -4.69
CA ASN A 51 -1.34 14.93 -3.85
C ASN A 51 -0.93 16.19 -4.62
N LEU A 52 0.09 16.08 -5.49
CA LEU A 52 0.56 17.21 -6.28
C LEU A 52 -0.54 17.73 -7.22
N GLU A 53 -1.27 16.85 -7.88
CA GLU A 53 -2.38 17.21 -8.77
C GLU A 53 -3.58 17.77 -7.98
N MET A 54 -3.91 17.17 -6.83
CA MET A 54 -5.00 17.63 -5.98
C MET A 54 -4.78 19.03 -5.39
N MET A 55 -3.53 19.52 -5.30
CA MET A 55 -3.28 20.89 -4.84
C MET A 55 -4.01 21.94 -5.68
N ALA A 56 -4.30 21.66 -6.95
CA ALA A 56 -4.97 22.58 -7.85
C ALA A 56 -6.49 22.66 -7.65
N PHE A 57 -7.15 21.60 -7.17
CA PHE A 57 -8.62 21.51 -7.17
C PHE A 57 -9.25 20.91 -5.89
N ALA A 58 -8.48 20.20 -5.06
CA ALA A 58 -8.95 19.44 -3.92
C ALA A 58 -7.95 19.50 -2.73
N ARG A 59 -7.49 20.70 -2.40
CA ARG A 59 -6.45 20.93 -1.37
C ARG A 59 -6.79 20.33 0.00
N ASP A 60 -8.06 20.30 0.38
CA ASP A 60 -8.53 19.75 1.66
C ASP A 60 -8.37 18.21 1.77
N TYR A 61 -8.13 17.53 0.65
CA TYR A 61 -7.92 16.08 0.59
C TYR A 61 -6.43 15.69 0.58
N VAL A 62 -5.52 16.66 0.49
CA VAL A 62 -4.08 16.42 0.50
C VAL A 62 -3.67 15.83 1.85
N SER A 63 -3.01 14.68 1.82
CA SER A 63 -2.67 13.90 3.01
C SER A 63 -1.18 13.58 3.06
N ASP A 64 -0.66 13.22 4.25
CA ASP A 64 0.69 12.66 4.34
C ASP A 64 0.69 11.30 3.63
N PRO A 65 1.51 11.07 2.58
CA PRO A 65 1.47 9.83 1.82
C PRO A 65 1.61 8.56 2.67
N LYS A 66 2.42 8.61 3.74
CA LYS A 66 2.61 7.45 4.62
C LYS A 66 1.41 7.18 5.51
N LYS A 67 0.59 8.20 5.81
CA LYS A 67 -0.64 8.09 6.62
C LYS A 67 -1.85 7.72 5.77
N ALA A 68 -1.86 8.09 4.50
CA ALA A 68 -2.93 7.75 3.56
C ALA A 68 -2.99 6.24 3.29
N ILE A 69 -1.83 5.58 3.27
CA ILE A 69 -1.71 4.16 2.91
C ILE A 69 -2.11 3.28 4.09
N PHE A 70 -2.98 2.30 3.83
CA PHE A 70 -3.38 1.34 4.83
C PHE A 70 -2.23 0.38 5.20
N ARG A 71 -2.18 -0.02 6.45
CA ARG A 71 -1.28 -1.09 6.91
C ARG A 71 -1.63 -2.41 6.22
N ILE A 72 -0.59 -3.21 5.94
CA ILE A 72 -0.73 -4.56 5.38
C ILE A 72 -1.44 -5.52 6.34
N TYR A 73 -1.37 -5.30 7.65
CA TYR A 73 -2.00 -6.18 8.63
C TYR A 73 -3.53 -6.14 8.51
N ARG A 74 -4.14 -7.32 8.52
CA ARG A 74 -5.59 -7.48 8.55
C ARG A 74 -6.08 -7.43 9.99
N ASP A 75 -7.18 -6.74 10.23
CA ASP A 75 -7.91 -6.88 11.50
C ASP A 75 -8.75 -8.16 11.43
N THR A 76 -8.44 -9.13 12.29
CA THR A 76 -9.03 -10.46 12.27
C THR A 76 -10.02 -10.70 13.41
N ARG A 77 -10.24 -9.72 14.31
CA ARG A 77 -11.05 -9.91 15.53
C ARG A 77 -12.44 -10.43 15.21
N PHE A 78 -13.11 -9.80 14.25
CA PHE A 78 -14.48 -10.13 13.83
C PHE A 78 -14.57 -10.77 12.44
N SER A 79 -13.43 -11.03 11.80
CA SER A 79 -13.39 -11.62 10.45
C SER A 79 -13.44 -13.15 10.52
N ALA A 80 -14.21 -13.78 9.64
CA ALA A 80 -14.13 -15.24 9.41
C ALA A 80 -12.78 -15.62 8.78
N ASP A 81 -12.23 -14.77 7.91
CA ASP A 81 -10.87 -14.89 7.40
C ASP A 81 -9.87 -14.42 8.47
N LYS A 82 -9.10 -15.38 9.01
CA LYS A 82 -8.06 -15.15 10.02
C LYS A 82 -6.66 -14.92 9.43
N SER A 83 -6.57 -14.70 8.12
CA SER A 83 -5.28 -14.42 7.48
C SER A 83 -4.64 -13.13 8.05
N PRO A 84 -3.35 -13.15 8.44
CA PRO A 84 -2.71 -12.01 9.13
C PRO A 84 -2.47 -10.80 8.22
N TYR A 85 -2.38 -11.00 6.90
CA TYR A 85 -2.03 -9.95 5.95
C TYR A 85 -3.11 -9.75 4.88
N LYS A 86 -3.26 -8.50 4.43
CA LYS A 86 -4.02 -8.13 3.25
C LYS A 86 -3.23 -8.53 1.99
N THR A 87 -3.94 -8.97 0.96
CA THR A 87 -3.36 -9.36 -0.35
C THR A 87 -3.56 -8.26 -1.40
N HIS A 88 -3.72 -7.02 -0.97
CA HIS A 88 -3.90 -5.83 -1.79
C HIS A 88 -3.30 -4.62 -1.05
N SER A 89 -2.96 -3.58 -1.79
CA SER A 89 -2.59 -2.27 -1.24
C SER A 89 -3.74 -1.29 -1.46
N ALA A 90 -3.93 -0.35 -0.54
CA ALA A 90 -4.97 0.67 -0.64
C ALA A 90 -4.51 1.93 0.10
N ALA A 91 -5.06 3.08 -0.30
CA ALA A 91 -4.91 4.35 0.40
C ALA A 91 -6.26 5.07 0.48
N VAL A 92 -6.38 6.00 1.43
CA VAL A 92 -7.56 6.85 1.61
C VAL A 92 -7.15 8.31 1.64
N PHE A 93 -7.91 9.13 0.91
CA PHE A 93 -7.84 10.59 0.95
C PHE A 93 -9.09 11.10 1.65
N ALA A 94 -8.99 11.31 2.96
CA ALA A 94 -10.08 11.86 3.74
C ALA A 94 -9.96 13.39 3.76
N LYS A 95 -11.11 14.06 3.69
CA LYS A 95 -11.18 15.51 3.87
C LYS A 95 -10.68 15.87 5.27
N ARG A 96 -9.78 16.84 5.37
CA ARG A 96 -9.31 17.41 6.64
C ARG A 96 -10.26 18.45 7.21
#